data_AF-A0A0P0XB85-F1
#
_entry.id   AF-A0A0P0XB85-F1
#
_cell.length_a   1.000
_cell.length_b   1.000
_cell.length_c   1.000
_cell.angle_alpha   90.00
_cell.angle_beta   90.00
_cell.angle_gamma   90.00
#
_symmetry.space_group_name_H-M   'P 1'
#
loop_
_entity.id
_entity.type
_entity.pdbx_description
1 polymer ?
#
loop_
_entity_poly.entity_id
_entity_poly.type
_entity_poly.pdbx_seq_one_letter_code
_entity_poly.pdbx_strand_id
1 'polypeptide(L)'
;LQVITLTEELLATANQSGNTQNDVGLSPPNYSSGLQSEALDDPSQSHEKFAVGTKVQAVWSEDGEWYNATIEELTENGYYVSFEGWGNKEEVDPANVRSLEEEAADALRQAEKEAEATKMAIKRKIEQAATSDFQMRSLPTKLRIDPNDPEDVKATKRKKIHAFKSKARFEQLEFAQNKRQNAWQQFQTTKGKAKKVGFFSGRKKESIFKSPDDHRGKVGVTGSGKGLTEFQRREKHLHLKDGSSDALDEE
;
A
#
# COMPACT_ATOMS: atom_id res chain seq x y z
N LEU A 1 21.17 41.43 12.54
CA LEU A 1 22.46 40.92 11.99
C LEU A 1 22.81 39.50 12.45
N GLN A 2 22.23 38.97 13.55
CA GLN A 2 22.52 37.60 14.05
C GLN A 2 21.87 36.43 13.27
N VAL A 3 20.92 36.69 12.37
CA VAL A 3 20.20 35.60 11.64
C VAL A 3 21.02 35.07 10.45
N ILE A 4 21.94 35.87 9.91
CA ILE A 4 22.76 35.50 8.74
C ILE A 4 23.93 34.59 9.19
N THR A 5 24.46 34.81 10.40
CA THR A 5 25.55 34.00 10.95
C THR A 5 25.13 32.58 11.28
N LEU A 6 23.88 32.37 11.73
CA LEU A 6 23.38 31.03 12.05
C LEU A 6 23.19 30.16 10.80
N THR A 7 22.89 30.76 9.65
CA THR A 7 22.80 30.03 8.37
C THR A 7 24.16 29.64 7.81
N GLU A 8 25.20 30.45 7.99
CA GLU A 8 26.56 30.09 7.57
C GLU A 8 27.18 29.01 8.48
N GLU A 9 26.87 29.01 9.78
CA GLU A 9 27.32 27.98 10.71
C GLU A 9 26.76 26.58 10.41
N LEU A 10 25.50 26.48 9.93
CA LEU A 10 24.91 25.19 9.54
C LEU A 10 25.46 24.64 8.21
N LEU A 11 25.97 25.49 7.32
CA LEU A 11 26.60 25.02 6.07
C LEU A 11 28.04 24.53 6.29
N ALA A 12 28.77 25.07 7.27
CA ALA A 12 30.18 24.69 7.52
C ALA A 12 30.33 23.28 8.15
N THR A 13 29.41 22.88 9.02
CA THR A 13 29.47 21.57 9.70
C THR A 13 29.07 20.40 8.79
N ALA A 14 28.43 20.66 7.65
CA ALA A 14 28.01 19.63 6.70
C ALA A 14 29.15 19.08 5.81
N ASN A 15 30.32 19.74 5.77
CA ASN A 15 31.47 19.29 4.96
C ASN A 15 32.58 18.59 5.75
N GLN A 16 32.42 18.39 7.07
CA GLN A 16 33.33 17.58 7.88
C GLN A 16 32.63 16.36 8.46
N SER A 17 32.03 15.55 7.60
CA SER A 17 31.75 14.14 7.89
C SER A 17 31.81 13.32 6.60
N GLY A 18 32.93 13.48 5.89
CA GLY A 18 33.45 12.42 5.06
C GLY A 18 34.09 11.34 5.94
N ASN A 19 33.81 10.09 5.59
CA ASN A 19 34.68 8.93 5.79
C ASN A 19 34.51 8.09 7.08
N THR A 20 33.52 7.18 7.08
CA THR A 20 33.75 5.78 7.51
C THR A 20 32.93 4.83 6.65
N GLN A 21 33.63 4.32 5.64
CA GLN A 21 33.42 3.10 4.88
C GLN A 21 32.94 1.94 5.76
N ASN A 22 31.75 1.41 5.48
CA ASN A 22 31.36 0.05 5.83
C ASN A 22 30.87 -0.63 4.56
N ASP A 23 31.82 -1.37 4.01
CA ASP A 23 31.75 -2.27 2.87
C ASP A 23 30.88 -3.48 3.24
N VAL A 24 29.71 -3.61 2.61
CA VAL A 24 29.05 -4.89 2.39
C VAL A 24 28.42 -4.85 1.00
N GLY A 25 29.25 -5.22 0.03
CA GLY A 25 28.84 -5.40 -1.36
C GLY A 25 27.85 -6.55 -1.50
N LEU A 26 26.66 -6.24 -1.98
CA LEU A 26 25.80 -7.16 -2.72
C LEU A 26 25.37 -6.41 -3.98
N SER A 27 26.27 -6.35 -4.96
CA SER A 27 25.95 -5.88 -6.30
C SER A 27 24.92 -6.82 -6.93
N PRO A 28 23.76 -6.32 -7.38
CA PRO A 28 22.83 -7.13 -8.16
C PRO A 28 23.40 -7.37 -9.56
N PRO A 29 23.26 -8.58 -10.12
CA PRO A 29 23.83 -8.91 -11.41
C PRO A 29 23.14 -8.10 -12.52
N ASN A 30 23.97 -7.39 -13.27
CA ASN A 30 23.62 -6.69 -14.47
C ASN A 30 23.51 -7.74 -15.60
N TYR A 31 22.31 -8.25 -15.87
CA TYR A 31 22.03 -8.95 -17.12
C TYR A 31 21.15 -8.02 -17.98
N SER A 32 21.85 -7.28 -18.84
CA SER A 32 21.30 -6.62 -20.01
C SER A 32 21.60 -7.54 -21.17
N SER A 33 20.63 -8.37 -21.55
CA SER A 33 20.60 -9.01 -22.87
C SER A 33 19.15 -9.34 -23.17
N GLY A 34 18.61 -8.65 -24.18
CA GLY A 34 17.23 -8.79 -24.59
C GLY A 34 16.91 -10.20 -25.07
N LEU A 35 15.73 -10.67 -24.66
CA LEU A 35 14.97 -11.64 -25.44
C LEU A 35 13.71 -10.92 -25.90
N GLN A 36 13.66 -10.75 -27.22
CA GLN A 36 12.49 -10.37 -27.98
C GLN A 36 11.40 -11.44 -27.81
N SER A 37 10.17 -10.93 -27.75
CA SER A 37 8.90 -11.50 -28.20
C SER A 37 8.86 -12.96 -28.67
N GLU A 38 7.88 -13.72 -28.17
CA GLU A 38 6.64 -14.13 -28.86
C GLU A 38 5.90 -15.10 -27.90
N ALA A 39 4.78 -14.68 -27.30
CA ALA A 39 3.43 -15.11 -27.69
C ALA A 39 3.23 -16.64 -27.61
N LEU A 40 2.56 -17.12 -26.55
CA LEU A 40 1.41 -18.04 -26.60
C LEU A 40 0.78 -18.11 -25.18
N ASP A 41 -0.50 -17.74 -25.08
CA ASP A 41 -1.40 -18.11 -23.98
C ASP A 41 -1.47 -19.65 -23.94
N ASP A 42 -0.95 -20.28 -22.88
CA ASP A 42 -1.26 -21.66 -22.53
C ASP A 42 -1.75 -21.66 -21.06
N PRO A 43 -3.05 -21.88 -20.80
CA PRO A 43 -3.59 -21.90 -19.45
C PRO A 43 -3.32 -23.23 -18.73
N SER A 44 -2.27 -23.97 -19.08
CA SER A 44 -1.92 -25.21 -18.40
C SER A 44 -1.16 -24.89 -17.11
N GLN A 45 -1.89 -25.01 -16.00
CA GLN A 45 -1.42 -25.27 -14.63
C GLN A 45 0.07 -24.96 -14.41
N SER A 46 0.33 -23.78 -13.84
CA SER A 46 1.59 -23.44 -13.20
C SER A 46 2.02 -24.58 -12.27
N HIS A 47 2.96 -25.40 -12.73
CA HIS A 47 3.64 -26.40 -11.92
C HIS A 47 4.54 -25.69 -10.90
N GLU A 48 3.95 -25.03 -9.93
CA GLU A 48 4.59 -24.81 -8.66
C GLU A 48 4.85 -26.20 -8.09
N LYS A 49 6.11 -26.61 -8.11
CA LYS A 49 6.50 -27.92 -7.60
C LYS A 49 6.10 -27.98 -6.13
N PHE A 50 5.15 -28.86 -5.81
CA PHE A 50 4.72 -29.06 -4.43
C PHE A 50 5.90 -29.57 -3.60
N ALA A 51 6.03 -29.07 -2.38
CA ALA A 51 7.11 -29.48 -1.49
C ALA A 51 6.82 -30.87 -0.89
N VAL A 52 7.89 -31.60 -0.58
CA VAL A 52 7.79 -32.88 0.14
C VAL A 52 7.14 -32.63 1.50
N GLY A 53 6.16 -33.46 1.85
CA GLY A 53 5.35 -33.35 3.06
C GLY A 53 4.12 -32.45 2.91
N THR A 54 3.94 -31.75 1.78
CA THR A 54 2.70 -30.99 1.53
C THR A 54 1.54 -31.94 1.27
N LYS A 55 0.38 -31.62 1.87
CA LYS A 55 -0.87 -32.34 1.63
C LYS A 55 -1.47 -31.88 0.29
N VAL A 56 -1.81 -32.84 -0.55
CA VAL A 56 -2.34 -32.64 -1.89
C VAL A 56 -3.51 -33.59 -2.13
N GLN A 57 -4.23 -33.38 -3.22
CA GLN A 57 -5.13 -34.40 -3.74
C GLN A 57 -4.51 -35.02 -4.98
N ALA A 58 -4.52 -36.34 -5.06
CA ALA A 58 -4.00 -37.11 -6.18
C ALA A 58 -5.06 -38.07 -6.72
N VAL A 59 -5.02 -38.31 -8.03
CA VAL A 59 -5.88 -39.32 -8.67
C VAL A 59 -5.33 -40.71 -8.36
N TRP A 60 -6.19 -41.61 -7.88
CA TRP A 60 -5.83 -43.02 -7.70
C TRP A 60 -5.99 -43.79 -9.01
N SER A 61 -4.99 -44.57 -9.43
CA SER A 61 -5.00 -45.25 -10.74
C SER A 61 -6.08 -46.32 -10.90
N GLU A 62 -6.59 -46.88 -9.81
CA GLU A 62 -7.57 -47.98 -9.84
C GLU A 62 -9.00 -47.49 -10.16
N ASP A 63 -9.44 -46.38 -9.54
CA ASP A 63 -10.79 -45.82 -9.72
C ASP A 63 -10.80 -44.51 -10.54
N GLY A 64 -9.67 -43.81 -10.68
CA GLY A 64 -9.59 -42.52 -11.36
C GLY A 64 -10.18 -41.34 -10.55
N GLU A 65 -10.41 -41.52 -9.26
CA GLU A 65 -11.00 -40.51 -8.35
C GLU A 65 -9.92 -39.76 -7.55
N TRP A 66 -10.22 -38.52 -7.10
CA TRP A 66 -9.29 -37.69 -6.33
C TRP A 66 -9.36 -38.01 -4.83
N TYR A 67 -8.21 -38.37 -4.25
CA TYR A 67 -8.08 -38.64 -2.82
C TYR A 67 -7.01 -37.78 -2.17
N ASN A 68 -7.17 -37.54 -0.86
CA ASN A 68 -6.16 -36.86 -0.07
C ASN A 68 -4.90 -37.71 0.02
N ALA A 69 -3.76 -37.12 -0.32
CA ALA A 69 -2.46 -37.77 -0.27
C ALA A 69 -1.40 -36.79 0.25
N THR A 70 -0.30 -37.32 0.75
CA THR A 70 0.85 -36.53 1.18
C THR A 70 2.03 -36.85 0.27
N ILE A 71 2.70 -35.82 -0.25
CA ILE A 71 3.89 -36.03 -1.10
C ILE A 71 5.01 -36.57 -0.21
N GLU A 72 5.52 -37.75 -0.55
CA GLU A 72 6.70 -38.33 0.11
C GLU A 72 7.99 -37.96 -0.62
N GLU A 73 7.97 -37.92 -1.96
CA GLU A 73 9.17 -37.64 -2.76
C GLU A 73 8.79 -36.95 -4.08
N LEU A 74 9.70 -36.11 -4.57
CA LEU A 74 9.60 -35.49 -5.90
C LEU A 74 10.50 -36.27 -6.86
N THR A 75 9.91 -36.92 -7.85
CA THR A 75 10.61 -37.63 -8.92
C THR A 75 10.75 -36.73 -10.15
N GLU A 76 11.61 -37.08 -11.11
CA GLU A 76 11.71 -36.36 -12.39
C GLU A 76 10.45 -36.50 -13.26
N ASN A 77 9.72 -37.61 -13.11
CA ASN A 77 8.51 -37.91 -13.88
C ASN A 77 7.21 -37.42 -13.20
N GLY A 78 7.24 -37.17 -11.90
CA GLY A 78 6.08 -36.71 -11.14
C GLY A 78 6.28 -36.73 -9.64
N TYR A 79 5.24 -37.11 -8.89
CA TYR A 79 5.27 -37.10 -7.43
C TYR A 79 5.00 -38.49 -6.88
N TYR A 80 5.81 -38.89 -5.91
CA TYR A 80 5.53 -40.07 -5.11
C TYR A 80 4.64 -39.64 -3.93
N VAL A 81 3.38 -40.08 -3.95
CA VAL A 81 2.37 -39.68 -2.96
C VAL A 81 1.93 -40.88 -2.11
N SER A 82 1.67 -40.64 -0.83
CA SER A 82 1.05 -41.61 0.09
C SER A 82 -0.39 -41.21 0.36
N PHE A 83 -1.35 -42.03 -0.05
CA PHE A 83 -2.78 -41.79 0.18
C PHE A 83 -3.12 -41.85 1.68
N GLU A 84 -3.77 -40.79 2.17
CA GLU A 84 -4.14 -40.62 3.57
C GLU A 84 -5.31 -41.55 3.92
N GLY A 85 -5.12 -42.44 4.90
CA GLY A 85 -6.13 -43.41 5.35
C GLY A 85 -5.93 -44.84 4.86
N TRP A 86 -5.33 -45.01 3.67
CA TRP A 86 -5.03 -46.34 3.10
C TRP A 86 -3.55 -46.72 3.21
N GLY A 87 -2.64 -45.75 3.23
CA GLY A 87 -1.19 -46.01 3.29
C GLY A 87 -0.60 -46.56 2.00
N ASN A 88 -1.38 -46.58 0.92
CA ASN A 88 -0.91 -46.92 -0.42
C ASN A 88 -0.02 -45.79 -0.94
N LYS A 89 1.08 -46.18 -1.60
CA LYS A 89 2.05 -45.26 -2.17
C LYS A 89 2.12 -45.48 -3.66
N GLU A 90 2.07 -44.39 -4.42
CA GLU A 90 2.01 -44.45 -5.88
C GLU A 90 2.77 -43.26 -6.48
N GLU A 91 3.40 -43.50 -7.64
CA GLU A 91 3.96 -42.45 -8.47
C GLU A 91 2.87 -41.90 -9.39
N VAL A 92 2.47 -40.65 -9.18
CA VAL A 92 1.43 -39.97 -9.95
C VAL A 92 2.04 -38.86 -10.81
N ASP A 93 1.56 -38.76 -12.04
CA ASP A 93 1.91 -37.67 -12.97
C ASP A 93 1.50 -36.31 -12.35
N PRO A 94 2.30 -35.24 -12.48
CA PRO A 94 1.92 -33.91 -12.02
C PRO A 94 0.56 -33.41 -12.53
N ALA A 95 0.07 -33.90 -13.68
CA ALA A 95 -1.27 -33.58 -14.19
C ALA A 95 -2.41 -34.13 -13.30
N ASN A 96 -2.12 -35.16 -12.50
CA ASN A 96 -3.05 -35.84 -11.61
C ASN A 96 -2.87 -35.42 -10.14
N VAL A 97 -2.19 -34.29 -9.88
CA VAL A 97 -1.95 -33.75 -8.52
C VAL A 97 -2.45 -32.31 -8.44
N ARG A 98 -3.23 -31.99 -7.40
CA ARG A 98 -3.74 -30.64 -7.11
C ARG A 98 -3.55 -30.25 -5.65
N SER A 99 -3.52 -28.95 -5.36
CA SER A 99 -3.49 -28.44 -3.99
C SER A 99 -4.72 -28.89 -3.20
N LEU A 100 -4.54 -29.22 -1.93
CA LEU A 100 -5.64 -29.61 -1.05
C LEU A 100 -6.55 -28.41 -0.78
N GLU A 101 -7.79 -28.46 -1.30
CA GLU A 101 -8.77 -27.36 -1.25
C GLU A 101 -9.09 -26.89 0.17
N GLU A 102 -9.13 -27.80 1.16
CA GLU A 102 -9.36 -27.45 2.56
C GLU A 102 -8.22 -26.59 3.16
N GLU A 103 -6.95 -26.89 2.88
CA GLU A 103 -5.81 -26.09 3.36
C GLU A 103 -5.76 -24.72 2.66
N ALA A 104 -6.09 -24.68 1.36
CA ALA A 104 -6.25 -23.43 0.63
C ALA A 104 -7.42 -22.59 1.18
N ALA A 105 -8.54 -23.23 1.52
CA ALA A 105 -9.70 -22.57 2.10
C ALA A 105 -9.42 -22.03 3.51
N ASP A 106 -8.70 -22.78 4.34
CA ASP A 106 -8.31 -22.34 5.69
C ASP A 106 -7.26 -21.23 5.64
N ALA A 107 -6.29 -21.30 4.73
CA ALA A 107 -5.36 -20.21 4.48
C ALA A 107 -6.08 -18.93 4.02
N LEU A 108 -7.09 -19.07 3.15
CA LEU A 108 -7.92 -17.96 2.70
C LEU A 108 -8.75 -17.35 3.85
N ARG A 109 -9.38 -18.19 4.68
CA ARG A 109 -10.12 -17.75 5.88
C ARG A 109 -9.21 -17.02 6.88
N GLN A 110 -8.01 -17.54 7.10
CA GLN A 110 -7.04 -16.90 7.98
C GLN A 110 -6.57 -15.56 7.41
N ALA A 111 -6.23 -15.51 6.12
CA ALA A 111 -5.84 -14.28 5.45
C ALA A 111 -6.95 -13.22 5.47
N GLU A 112 -8.21 -13.62 5.29
CA GLU A 112 -9.36 -12.72 5.41
C GLU A 112 -9.50 -12.16 6.83
N LYS A 113 -9.39 -13.02 7.85
CA LYS A 113 -9.43 -12.61 9.27
C LYS A 113 -8.30 -11.65 9.62
N GLU A 114 -7.09 -11.88 9.13
CA GLU A 114 -5.95 -10.96 9.32
C GLU A 114 -6.16 -9.64 8.58
N ALA A 115 -6.68 -9.68 7.35
CA ALA A 115 -7.03 -8.48 6.59
C ALA A 115 -8.15 -7.67 7.27
N GLU A 116 -9.15 -8.33 7.86
CA GLU A 116 -10.18 -7.67 8.65
C GLU A 116 -9.62 -7.06 9.93
N ALA A 117 -8.76 -7.79 10.66
CA ALA A 117 -8.11 -7.29 11.87
C ALA A 117 -7.25 -6.04 11.58
N THR A 118 -6.50 -6.01 10.46
CA THR A 118 -5.73 -4.83 10.06
C THR A 118 -6.63 -3.66 9.67
N LYS A 119 -7.74 -3.89 8.95
CA LYS A 119 -8.75 -2.85 8.66
C LYS A 119 -9.36 -2.29 9.95
N MET A 120 -9.74 -3.15 10.89
CA MET A 120 -10.29 -2.75 12.19
C MET A 120 -9.27 -1.99 13.04
N ALA A 121 -8.00 -2.42 13.05
CA ALA A 121 -6.93 -1.72 13.75
C ALA A 121 -6.68 -0.31 13.17
N ILE A 122 -6.66 -0.17 11.85
CA ILE A 122 -6.55 1.13 11.17
C ILE A 122 -7.75 2.01 11.52
N LYS A 123 -8.98 1.47 11.44
CA LYS A 123 -10.21 2.19 11.79
C LYS A 123 -10.17 2.69 13.24
N ARG A 124 -9.83 1.81 14.20
CA ARG A 124 -9.67 2.16 15.62
C ARG A 124 -8.62 3.26 15.82
N LYS A 125 -7.50 3.22 15.09
CA LYS A 125 -6.45 4.26 15.18
C LYS A 125 -6.94 5.61 14.66
N ILE A 126 -7.74 5.62 13.59
CA ILE A 126 -8.37 6.85 13.07
C ILE A 126 -9.37 7.41 14.08
N GLU A 127 -10.22 6.57 14.66
CA GLU A 127 -11.20 6.97 15.68
C GLU A 127 -10.53 7.50 16.96
N GLN A 128 -9.48 6.83 17.44
CA GLN A 128 -8.71 7.29 18.60
C GLN A 128 -8.00 8.62 18.33
N ALA A 129 -7.44 8.81 17.13
CA ALA A 129 -6.87 10.09 16.74
C ALA A 129 -7.94 11.19 16.70
N ALA A 130 -9.12 10.90 16.13
CA ALA A 130 -10.22 11.86 16.04
C ALA A 130 -10.77 12.27 17.43
N THR A 131 -10.90 11.33 18.38
CA THR A 131 -11.34 11.66 19.75
C THR A 131 -10.29 12.46 20.51
N SER A 132 -9.01 12.11 20.38
CA SER A 132 -7.91 12.84 21.03
C SER A 132 -7.76 14.28 20.50
N ASP A 133 -7.88 14.50 19.20
CA ASP A 133 -7.81 15.83 18.58
C ASP A 133 -8.98 16.72 19.06
N PHE A 134 -10.19 16.15 19.14
CA PHE A 134 -11.36 16.85 19.68
C PHE A 134 -11.14 17.30 21.13
N GLN A 135 -10.56 16.44 21.97
CA GLN A 135 -10.25 16.79 23.36
C GLN A 135 -9.22 17.92 23.44
N MET A 136 -8.16 17.87 22.63
CA MET A 136 -7.10 18.90 22.59
C MET A 136 -7.59 20.24 22.06
N ARG A 137 -8.58 20.25 21.16
CA ARG A 137 -9.16 21.48 20.61
C ARG A 137 -10.25 22.10 21.49
N SER A 138 -10.96 21.28 22.27
CA SER A 138 -12.03 21.73 23.15
C SER A 138 -11.50 22.46 24.40
N LEU A 139 -12.15 23.56 24.82
CA LEU A 139 -11.72 24.30 26.00
C LEU A 139 -12.02 23.47 27.28
N PRO A 140 -11.01 23.18 28.14
CA PRO A 140 -11.21 22.41 29.37
C PRO A 140 -12.29 22.98 30.28
N THR A 141 -13.01 22.11 30.98
CA THR A 141 -14.10 22.48 31.90
C THR A 141 -13.66 23.49 32.96
N LYS A 142 -12.43 23.36 33.46
CA LYS A 142 -11.84 24.23 34.49
C LYS A 142 -11.57 25.67 34.02
N LEU A 143 -11.48 25.91 32.71
CA LEU A 143 -11.18 27.23 32.13
C LEU A 143 -12.43 27.98 31.65
N ARG A 144 -13.62 27.45 31.88
CA ARG A 144 -14.87 28.14 31.54
C ARG A 144 -15.07 29.34 32.46
N ILE A 145 -15.53 30.44 31.85
CA ILE A 145 -15.84 31.68 32.57
C ILE A 145 -17.31 31.60 32.97
N ASP A 146 -17.59 31.63 34.26
CA ASP A 146 -18.95 31.68 34.75
C ASP A 146 -19.41 33.14 34.82
N PRO A 147 -20.65 33.46 34.40
CA PRO A 147 -21.18 34.83 34.48
C PRO A 147 -21.15 35.43 35.88
N ASN A 148 -21.17 34.60 36.93
CA ASN A 148 -21.19 35.02 38.34
C ASN A 148 -19.80 35.28 38.95
N ASP A 149 -18.70 35.02 38.24
CA ASP A 149 -17.35 35.22 38.78
C ASP A 149 -16.97 36.71 38.92
N PRO A 150 -16.13 37.07 39.90
CA PRO A 150 -15.55 38.41 40.01
C PRO A 150 -14.66 38.74 38.80
N GLU A 151 -14.61 40.02 38.41
CA GLU A 151 -13.97 40.49 37.16
C GLU A 151 -12.51 40.05 37.00
N ASP A 152 -11.73 40.06 38.08
CA ASP A 152 -10.32 39.67 38.07
C ASP A 152 -10.12 38.16 37.75
N VAL A 153 -10.99 37.30 38.28
CA VAL A 153 -11.02 35.87 37.94
C VAL A 153 -11.40 35.68 36.48
N LYS A 154 -12.37 36.46 35.98
CA LYS A 154 -12.74 36.45 34.55
C LYS A 154 -11.58 36.89 33.66
N ALA A 155 -10.86 37.96 34.01
CA ALA A 155 -9.71 38.46 33.25
C ALA A 155 -8.58 37.43 33.20
N THR A 156 -8.25 36.82 34.34
CA THR A 156 -7.26 35.74 34.44
C THR A 156 -7.65 34.52 33.59
N LYS A 157 -8.92 34.09 33.65
CA LYS A 157 -9.46 33.01 32.81
C LYS A 157 -9.39 33.38 31.32
N ARG A 158 -9.77 34.60 30.91
CA ARG A 158 -9.67 35.08 29.51
C ARG A 158 -8.24 34.98 28.97
N LYS A 159 -7.24 35.39 29.77
CA LYS A 159 -5.82 35.27 29.40
C LYS A 159 -5.39 33.82 29.18
N LYS A 160 -5.82 32.90 30.07
CA LYS A 160 -5.58 31.45 29.93
C LYS A 160 -6.26 30.85 28.69
N ILE A 161 -7.51 31.24 28.42
CA ILE A 161 -8.24 30.82 27.22
C ILE A 161 -7.53 31.30 25.94
N HIS A 162 -7.04 32.55 25.93
CA HIS A 162 -6.31 33.08 24.78
C HIS A 162 -5.02 32.30 24.53
N ALA A 163 -4.23 32.02 25.58
CA ALA A 163 -3.02 31.20 25.48
C ALA A 163 -3.32 29.79 24.96
N PHE A 164 -4.38 29.14 25.46
CA PHE A 164 -4.83 27.83 24.99
C PHE A 164 -5.22 27.85 23.51
N LYS A 165 -6.05 28.82 23.09
CA LYS A 165 -6.45 28.99 21.68
C LYS A 165 -5.26 29.28 20.77
N SER A 166 -4.30 30.09 21.23
CA SER A 166 -3.08 30.39 20.48
C SER A 166 -2.23 29.13 20.26
N LYS A 167 -2.05 28.31 21.30
CA LYS A 167 -1.35 27.03 21.19
C LYS A 167 -2.02 26.10 20.17
N ALA A 168 -3.34 25.94 20.26
CA ALA A 168 -4.10 25.12 19.31
C ALA A 168 -4.06 25.65 17.87
N ARG A 169 -3.88 26.96 17.66
CA ARG A 169 -3.66 27.53 16.31
C ARG A 169 -2.27 27.21 15.77
N PHE A 170 -1.25 27.25 16.62
CA PHE A 170 0.12 26.95 16.23
C PHE A 170 0.29 25.48 15.85
N GLU A 171 -0.23 24.56 16.66
CA GLU A 171 -0.23 23.11 16.38
C GLU A 171 -0.92 22.79 15.04
N GLN A 172 -2.02 23.50 14.72
CA GLN A 172 -2.70 23.36 13.43
C GLN A 172 -1.82 23.78 12.24
N LEU A 173 -1.01 24.84 12.39
CA LEU A 173 -0.07 25.29 11.37
C LEU A 173 1.08 24.30 11.20
N GLU A 174 1.62 23.79 12.31
CA GLU A 174 2.66 22.75 12.29
C GLU A 174 2.17 21.47 11.61
N PHE A 175 0.96 21.02 11.93
CA PHE A 175 0.36 19.86 11.27
C PHE A 175 0.21 20.09 9.75
N ALA A 176 -0.24 21.27 9.34
CA ALA A 176 -0.36 21.62 7.92
C ALA A 176 1.00 21.66 7.22
N GLN A 177 2.04 22.18 7.89
CA GLN A 177 3.41 22.18 7.40
C GLN A 177 3.96 20.75 7.29
N ASN A 178 3.80 19.92 8.32
CA ASN A 178 4.23 18.53 8.32
C ASN A 178 3.54 17.72 7.20
N LYS A 179 2.23 17.92 7.00
CA LYS A 179 1.51 17.31 5.87
C LYS A 179 2.09 17.74 4.52
N ARG A 180 2.43 19.02 4.37
CA ARG A 180 3.08 19.55 3.15
C ARG A 180 4.47 18.97 2.95
N GLN A 181 5.28 18.88 4.01
CA GLN A 181 6.62 18.31 3.98
C GLN A 181 6.58 16.83 3.60
N ASN A 182 5.72 16.04 4.24
CA ASN A 182 5.50 14.63 3.91
C ASN A 182 5.03 14.45 2.46
N ALA A 183 4.06 15.25 2.00
CA ALA A 183 3.61 15.22 0.60
C ALA A 183 4.74 15.56 -0.38
N TRP A 184 5.61 16.51 -0.03
CA TRP A 184 6.77 16.88 -0.85
C TRP A 184 7.84 15.78 -0.89
N GLN A 185 8.13 15.14 0.25
CA GLN A 185 9.03 13.98 0.30
C GLN A 185 8.51 12.83 -0.57
N GLN A 186 7.21 12.54 -0.53
CA GLN A 186 6.57 11.53 -1.40
C GLN A 186 6.69 11.90 -2.90
N PHE A 187 6.59 13.19 -3.23
CA PHE A 187 6.80 13.66 -4.60
C PHE A 187 8.25 13.48 -5.06
N GLN A 188 9.23 13.71 -4.18
CA GLN A 188 10.65 13.48 -4.48
C GLN A 188 10.92 12.00 -4.75
N THR A 189 10.45 11.09 -3.90
CA THR A 189 10.68 9.64 -4.08
C THR A 189 9.93 9.06 -5.28
N THR A 190 8.80 9.67 -5.69
CA THR A 190 8.04 9.26 -6.88
C THR A 190 8.79 9.54 -8.18
N LYS A 191 9.60 10.62 -8.26
CA LYS A 191 10.30 11.00 -9.51
C LYS A 191 11.40 10.02 -9.93
N GLY A 192 12.01 9.31 -8.99
CA GLY A 192 13.17 8.44 -9.25
C GLY A 192 12.83 6.96 -9.54
N LYS A 193 11.62 6.50 -9.25
CA LYS A 193 11.24 5.10 -9.53
C LYS A 193 10.83 4.98 -10.98
N ALA A 194 11.67 4.30 -11.75
CA ALA A 194 11.63 4.13 -13.19
C ALA A 194 10.25 3.74 -13.76
N LYS A 195 10.09 4.06 -15.04
CA LYS A 195 8.92 3.87 -15.92
C LYS A 195 8.25 2.51 -15.67
N LYS A 196 7.21 2.45 -14.83
CA LYS A 196 6.27 1.32 -14.84
C LYS A 196 5.42 1.45 -16.12
N VAL A 197 5.99 1.01 -17.24
CA VAL A 197 5.31 0.90 -18.53
C VAL A 197 4.31 -0.27 -18.41
N GLY A 198 3.16 -0.04 -17.78
CA GLY A 198 2.24 -1.15 -17.52
C GLY A 198 1.16 -0.92 -16.48
N PHE A 199 0.47 0.24 -16.49
CA PHE A 199 -0.83 0.32 -15.84
C PHE A 199 -1.85 1.08 -16.72
N PHE A 200 -2.08 0.50 -17.90
CA PHE A 200 -3.41 0.20 -18.46
C PHE A 200 -4.39 1.34 -18.84
N SER A 201 -3.94 2.28 -19.67
CA SER A 201 -4.79 2.80 -20.75
C SER A 201 -3.86 3.26 -21.85
N GLY A 202 -3.92 2.62 -23.03
CA GLY A 202 -2.97 2.73 -24.15
C GLY A 202 -2.84 4.11 -24.81
N ARG A 203 -3.14 5.20 -24.11
CA ARG A 203 -2.83 6.56 -24.53
C ARG A 203 -1.52 6.98 -23.91
N LYS A 204 -0.55 7.34 -24.76
CA LYS A 204 0.59 8.19 -24.36
C LYS A 204 0.04 9.32 -23.49
N LYS A 205 0.34 9.30 -22.19
CA LYS A 205 -0.03 10.40 -21.30
C LYS A 205 0.88 11.56 -21.67
N GLU A 206 0.44 12.35 -22.63
CA GLU A 206 1.14 13.58 -22.98
C GLU A 206 1.23 14.45 -21.73
N SER A 207 2.35 15.17 -21.58
CA SER A 207 2.55 16.03 -20.41
C SER A 207 1.36 16.97 -20.26
N ILE A 208 0.83 17.11 -19.04
CA ILE A 208 -0.23 18.10 -18.74
C ILE A 208 0.24 19.54 -18.98
N PHE A 209 1.56 19.74 -19.08
CA PHE A 209 2.20 21.01 -19.43
C PHE A 209 2.60 21.08 -20.91
N LYS A 210 2.32 20.04 -21.72
CA LYS A 210 2.63 20.09 -23.14
C LYS A 210 1.78 21.19 -23.77
N SER A 211 2.43 22.14 -24.43
CA SER A 211 1.73 23.15 -25.21
C SER A 211 0.82 22.49 -26.25
N PRO A 212 -0.41 22.98 -26.44
CA PRO A 212 -1.26 22.56 -27.56
C PRO A 212 -0.57 22.80 -28.91
N ASP A 213 -0.96 22.06 -29.94
CA ASP A 213 -0.41 22.20 -31.31
C ASP A 213 -0.85 23.51 -32.00
N ASP A 214 -1.84 24.20 -31.44
CA ASP A 214 -2.28 25.50 -31.96
C ASP A 214 -1.36 26.63 -31.50
N HIS A 215 -0.99 27.53 -32.42
CA HIS A 215 -0.06 28.64 -32.22
C HIS A 215 -0.43 29.61 -31.08
N ARG A 216 -1.71 29.64 -30.64
CA ARG A 216 -2.21 30.45 -29.53
C ARG A 216 -2.56 29.64 -28.27
N GLY A 217 -2.26 28.35 -28.25
CA GLY A 217 -2.52 27.48 -27.10
C GLY A 217 -1.46 27.63 -26.01
N LYS A 218 -1.85 28.10 -24.83
CA LYS A 218 -1.01 28.16 -23.63
C LYS A 218 -1.66 27.40 -22.48
N VAL A 219 -0.92 26.45 -21.92
CA VAL A 219 -1.36 25.66 -20.77
C VAL A 219 -1.55 26.54 -19.54
N GLY A 220 -2.67 26.37 -18.84
CA GLY A 220 -2.95 27.02 -17.56
C GLY A 220 -3.36 28.51 -17.64
N VAL A 221 -3.60 29.06 -18.83
CA VAL A 221 -4.08 30.44 -19.01
C VAL A 221 -5.55 30.43 -19.42
N THR A 222 -6.41 31.02 -18.60
CA THR A 222 -7.85 31.20 -18.88
C THR A 222 -8.04 31.93 -20.21
N GLY A 223 -8.73 31.31 -21.16
CA GLY A 223 -9.01 31.86 -22.49
C GLY A 223 -8.09 31.38 -23.62
N SER A 224 -7.09 30.54 -23.36
CA SER A 224 -6.13 30.05 -24.38
C SER A 224 -6.56 28.77 -25.11
N GLY A 225 -7.86 28.44 -25.13
CA GLY A 225 -8.42 27.28 -25.82
C GLY A 225 -8.29 25.92 -25.12
N LYS A 226 -7.25 25.70 -24.29
CA LYS A 226 -7.11 24.51 -23.44
C LYS A 226 -7.38 24.88 -21.97
N GLY A 227 -8.50 24.39 -21.42
CA GLY A 227 -8.88 24.63 -20.02
C GLY A 227 -7.85 24.09 -19.00
N LEU A 228 -7.95 24.57 -17.75
CA LEU A 228 -7.13 24.10 -16.64
C LEU A 228 -7.23 22.56 -16.52
N THR A 229 -6.11 21.85 -16.45
CA THR A 229 -6.12 20.40 -16.27
C THR A 229 -6.73 20.05 -14.91
N GLU A 230 -7.88 19.40 -14.91
CA GLU A 230 -8.48 18.89 -13.68
C GLU A 230 -7.67 17.69 -13.17
N PHE A 231 -7.20 17.79 -11.93
CA PHE A 231 -6.51 16.70 -11.26
C PHE A 231 -7.54 15.69 -10.78
N GLN A 232 -7.71 14.59 -11.51
CA GLN A 232 -8.37 13.42 -10.95
C GLN A 232 -7.52 12.95 -9.76
N ARG A 233 -8.07 13.12 -8.55
CA ARG A 233 -7.48 12.60 -7.33
C ARG A 233 -7.15 11.13 -7.60
N ARG A 234 -5.92 10.70 -7.34
CA ARG A 234 -5.55 9.28 -7.41
C ARG A 234 -6.32 8.55 -6.31
N GLU A 235 -7.53 8.14 -6.61
CA GLU A 235 -8.26 7.22 -5.78
C GLU A 235 -7.72 5.83 -6.09
N LYS A 236 -7.40 5.09 -5.03
CA LYS A 236 -6.94 3.71 -5.13
C LYS A 236 -8.10 2.88 -5.68
N HIS A 237 -8.09 2.56 -6.98
CA HIS A 237 -8.97 1.54 -7.53
C HIS A 237 -8.60 0.21 -6.88
N LEU A 238 -9.35 -0.19 -5.86
CA LEU A 238 -9.40 -1.58 -5.43
C LEU A 238 -10.18 -2.31 -6.52
N HIS A 239 -9.47 -2.91 -7.47
CA HIS A 239 -10.07 -3.82 -8.43
C HIS A 239 -10.46 -5.10 -7.69
N LEU A 240 -11.56 -5.07 -6.94
CA LEU A 240 -12.27 -6.30 -6.62
C LEU A 240 -13.17 -6.56 -7.84
N LYS A 241 -12.66 -7.41 -8.73
CA LYS A 241 -13.42 -8.00 -9.83
C LYS A 241 -14.45 -8.94 -9.19
N ASP A 242 -15.54 -8.37 -8.69
CA ASP A 242 -16.72 -9.15 -8.35
C ASP A 242 -17.39 -9.52 -9.68
N GLY A 243 -17.35 -10.81 -9.97
CA GLY A 243 -17.68 -11.36 -11.27
C GLY A 243 -17.95 -12.84 -11.16
N SER A 244 -18.77 -13.24 -10.18
CA SER A 244 -19.61 -14.42 -10.30
C SER A 244 -20.74 -14.37 -9.28
N SER A 245 -21.95 -14.38 -9.83
CA SER A 245 -23.16 -14.99 -9.27
C SER A 245 -23.69 -14.47 -7.94
N ASP A 246 -24.61 -13.51 -8.01
CA ASP A 246 -25.80 -13.59 -7.17
C ASP A 246 -26.96 -14.03 -8.07
N ALA A 247 -27.10 -15.35 -8.15
CA ALA A 247 -28.33 -16.01 -8.51
C ALA A 247 -29.03 -16.29 -7.18
N LEU A 248 -29.99 -15.44 -6.81
CA LEU A 248 -31.03 -15.78 -5.86
C LEU A 248 -32.39 -15.36 -6.41
N ASP A 249 -33.20 -16.39 -6.54
CA ASP A 249 -34.63 -16.47 -6.79
C ASP A 249 -35.46 -15.39 -6.08
N GLU A 250 -36.54 -14.96 -6.75
CA GLU A 250 -37.88 -14.90 -6.16
C GLU A 250 -38.95 -14.89 -7.28
N GLU A 251 -39.72 -15.98 -7.32
CA GLU A 251 -41.01 -16.28 -8.00
C GLU A 251 -41.19 -16.07 -9.53
#